data_AF-A0A4Q3WEA0-F1
#
_entry.id   AF-A0A4Q3WEA0-F1
#
_cell.length_a   1.000
_cell.length_b   1.000
_cell.length_c   1.000
_cell.angle_alpha   90.00
_cell.angle_beta   90.00
_cell.angle_gamma   90.00
#
_symmetry.space_group_name_H-M   'P 1'
#
loop_
_entity.id
_entity.type
_entity.pdbx_description
1 polymer ?
#
loop_
_entity_poly.entity_id
_entity_poly.type
_entity_poly.pdbx_seq_one_letter_code
_entity_poly.pdbx_strand_id
1 'polypeptide(L)'
;MSSRSPYRRHAPAFKIQLCHDIRSGAIGRREAAKKYTLSTNLIQLWLTQYDRGELSAEEAEASVITEYEAKIAALERKVGQLTMELDLVKKTPRLRLVSDNENLSIVTGPKP
;
A
#
# COMPACT_ATOMS: atom_id res chain seq x y z
N MET A 1 23.65 -8.96 -14.84
CA MET A 1 23.28 -7.58 -14.47
C MET A 1 23.45 -7.46 -12.96
N SER A 2 24.51 -6.82 -12.47
CA SER A 2 24.73 -6.68 -11.03
C SER A 2 23.58 -5.89 -10.41
N SER A 3 22.90 -6.48 -9.44
CA SER A 3 21.96 -5.77 -8.58
C SER A 3 22.70 -4.58 -7.96
N ARG A 4 22.17 -3.36 -8.17
CA ARG A 4 22.69 -2.16 -7.50
C ARG A 4 22.70 -2.43 -6.00
N SER A 5 23.86 -2.28 -5.37
CA SER A 5 24.01 -2.46 -3.93
C SER A 5 22.96 -1.61 -3.20
N PRO A 6 22.31 -2.12 -2.14
CA PRO A 6 21.29 -1.38 -1.39
C PRO A 6 21.84 0.00 -1.00
N TYR A 7 21.15 1.06 -1.40
CA TYR A 7 21.53 2.42 -1.02
C TYR A 7 21.59 2.53 0.51
N ARG A 8 22.68 3.10 1.04
CA ARG A 8 22.82 3.35 2.47
C ARG A 8 21.73 4.32 2.92
N ARG A 9 20.78 3.84 3.72
CA ARG A 9 19.71 4.66 4.30
C ARG A 9 20.07 5.03 5.73
N HIS A 10 19.72 6.24 6.12
CA HIS A 10 19.90 6.76 7.47
C HIS A 10 18.54 7.05 8.08
N ALA A 11 18.38 6.70 9.36
CA ALA A 11 17.15 6.94 10.09
C ALA A 11 16.82 8.44 10.11
N PRO A 12 15.55 8.84 9.96
CA PRO A 12 15.15 10.25 9.97
C PRO A 12 15.53 10.99 11.26
N ALA A 13 15.30 10.36 12.41
CA ALA A 13 15.73 10.88 13.72
C ALA A 13 17.24 11.20 13.75
N PHE A 14 18.06 10.35 13.13
CA PHE A 14 19.49 10.60 13.01
C PHE A 14 19.80 11.80 12.11
N LYS A 15 19.12 11.94 10.96
CA LYS A 15 19.30 13.10 10.07
C LYS A 15 18.95 14.41 10.78
N ILE A 16 17.84 14.44 11.51
CA ILE A 16 17.36 15.60 12.28
C ILE A 16 18.35 15.96 13.37
N GLN A 17 18.75 15.00 14.19
CA GLN A 17 19.72 15.22 15.26
C GLN A 17 21.05 15.76 14.70
N LEU A 18 21.54 15.17 13.62
CA LEU A 18 22.80 15.59 13.01
C LEU A 18 22.72 17.04 12.49
N CYS A 19 21.61 17.42 11.84
CA CYS A 19 21.43 18.78 11.34
C CYS A 19 21.30 19.78 12.50
N HIS A 20 20.57 19.41 13.55
CA HIS A 20 20.45 20.19 14.77
C HIS A 20 21.82 20.42 15.44
N ASP A 21 22.63 19.37 15.62
CA ASP A 21 23.95 19.45 16.24
C ASP A 21 24.94 20.29 15.42
N ILE A 22 24.82 20.25 14.09
CA ILE A 22 25.62 21.11 13.21
C ILE A 22 25.17 22.57 13.31
N ARG A 23 23.86 22.83 13.35
CA ARG A 23 23.32 24.19 13.39
C ARG A 23 23.47 24.84 14.76
N SER A 24 23.43 24.07 15.83
CA SER A 24 23.72 24.52 17.20
C SER A 24 25.21 24.75 17.46
N GLY A 25 26.08 24.30 16.54
CA GLY A 25 27.53 24.42 16.66
C GLY A 25 28.19 23.36 17.54
N ALA A 26 27.43 22.36 18.01
CA ALA A 26 27.96 21.26 18.82
C ALA A 26 28.94 20.37 18.03
N ILE A 27 28.73 20.20 16.73
CA ILE A 27 29.62 19.42 15.85
C ILE A 27 29.90 20.19 14.56
N GLY A 28 31.17 20.26 14.16
CA GLY A 28 31.55 20.84 12.88
C GLY A 28 31.17 19.93 11.70
N ARG A 29 30.80 20.51 10.55
CA ARG A 29 30.43 19.74 9.34
C ARG A 29 31.48 18.72 8.89
N ARG A 30 32.76 19.10 8.98
CA ARG A 30 33.91 18.22 8.64
C ARG A 30 34.09 17.09 9.67
N GLU A 31 33.79 17.38 10.93
CA GLU A 31 33.86 16.40 12.01
C GLU A 31 32.72 15.38 11.89
N ALA A 32 31.50 15.84 11.62
CA ALA A 32 30.35 15.00 11.32
C ALA A 32 30.60 14.06 10.12
N ALA A 33 31.20 14.60 9.03
CA ALA A 33 31.55 13.80 7.85
C ALA A 33 32.50 12.64 8.19
N LYS A 34 33.52 12.92 9.02
CA LYS A 34 34.49 11.89 9.45
C LYS A 34 33.86 10.90 10.44
N LYS A 35 33.19 11.40 11.47
CA LYS A 35 32.62 10.59 12.56
C LYS A 35 31.57 9.60 12.07
N TYR A 36 30.73 10.03 11.13
CA TYR A 36 29.63 9.20 10.60
C TYR A 36 29.91 8.65 9.20
N THR A 37 31.11 8.84 8.64
CA THR A 37 31.49 8.43 7.28
C THR A 37 30.48 8.90 6.22
N LEU A 38 30.05 10.15 6.34
CA LEU A 38 29.08 10.78 5.45
C LEU A 38 29.80 11.67 4.45
N SER A 39 29.27 11.73 3.22
CA SER A 39 29.78 12.68 2.24
C SER A 39 29.36 14.10 2.60
N THR A 40 30.25 15.07 2.34
CA THR A 40 29.96 16.48 2.59
C THR A 40 28.74 16.97 1.80
N ASN A 41 28.54 16.43 0.61
CA ASN A 41 27.38 16.73 -0.25
C ASN A 41 26.07 16.22 0.39
N LEU A 42 26.10 15.03 1.01
CA LEU A 42 24.93 14.49 1.72
C LEU A 42 24.57 15.35 2.93
N ILE A 43 25.58 15.79 3.69
CA ILE A 43 25.38 16.70 4.83
C ILE A 43 24.81 18.05 4.36
N GLN A 44 25.31 18.60 3.25
CA GLN A 44 24.76 19.83 2.68
C GLN A 44 23.30 19.66 2.27
N LEU A 45 22.96 18.55 1.60
CA LEU A 45 21.59 18.25 1.20
C LEU A 45 20.66 18.19 2.43
N TRP A 46 21.03 17.43 3.46
CA TRP A 46 20.20 17.33 4.66
C TRP A 46 20.07 18.65 5.39
N LEU A 47 21.12 19.47 5.46
CA LEU A 47 21.00 20.80 6.05
C LEU A 47 20.04 21.69 5.25
N THR A 48 20.09 21.64 3.91
CA THR A 48 19.13 22.41 3.09
C THR A 48 17.69 21.92 3.26
N GLN A 49 17.47 20.62 3.40
CA GLN A 49 16.15 20.04 3.69
C GLN A 49 15.69 20.37 5.12
N TYR A 50 16.61 20.37 6.09
CA TYR A 50 16.35 20.74 7.48
C TYR A 50 15.88 22.19 7.58
N ASP A 51 16.58 23.11 6.91
CA ASP A 51 16.25 24.54 6.91
C ASP A 51 14.88 24.83 6.29
N ARG A 52 14.42 23.97 5.38
CA ARG A 52 13.10 24.05 4.75
C ARG A 52 12.00 23.33 5.54
N GLY A 53 12.36 22.56 6.57
CA GLY A 53 11.42 21.69 7.30
C GLY A 53 11.02 20.40 6.56
N GLU A 54 11.68 20.07 5.45
CA GLU A 54 11.34 18.94 4.56
C GLU A 54 11.85 17.59 5.10
N LEU A 55 12.80 17.58 6.04
CA LEU A 55 13.33 16.34 6.62
C LEU A 55 12.29 15.49 7.36
N SER A 56 11.21 16.12 7.84
CA SER A 56 10.09 15.42 8.48
C SER A 56 9.07 14.88 7.46
N ALA A 57 9.04 15.44 6.25
CA ALA A 57 8.07 15.06 5.21
C ALA A 57 8.45 13.71 4.58
N GLU A 58 9.74 13.42 4.42
CA GLU A 58 10.23 12.15 3.87
C GLU A 58 9.75 10.90 4.67
N GLU A 59 9.55 11.03 5.98
CA GLU A 59 9.11 9.93 6.86
C GLU A 59 7.58 9.74 6.81
N ALA A 60 6.84 10.84 6.72
CA ALA A 60 5.41 10.79 6.45
C ALA A 60 5.17 10.10 5.10
N GLU A 61 5.93 10.43 4.07
CA GLU A 61 5.77 9.80 2.75
C GLU A 61 6.13 8.31 2.75
N ALA A 62 7.27 7.93 3.35
CA ALA A 62 7.74 6.54 3.31
C ALA A 62 6.85 5.57 4.11
N SER A 63 6.35 5.99 5.28
CA SER A 63 5.42 5.18 6.09
C SER A 63 4.05 5.06 5.43
N VAL A 64 3.58 6.15 4.85
CA VAL A 64 2.30 6.19 4.14
C VAL A 64 2.33 5.30 2.89
N ILE A 65 3.47 5.23 2.18
CA ILE A 65 3.64 4.35 1.01
C ILE A 65 3.48 2.86 1.38
N THR A 66 4.10 2.39 2.46
CA THR A 66 4.02 0.96 2.85
C THR A 66 2.61 0.59 3.30
N GLU A 67 1.92 1.49 4.01
CA GLU A 67 0.52 1.30 4.38
C GLU A 67 -0.40 1.26 3.15
N TYR A 68 -0.15 2.11 2.15
CA TYR A 68 -0.90 2.08 0.90
C TYR A 68 -0.65 0.81 0.09
N GLU A 69 0.59 0.33 0.00
CA GLU A 69 0.92 -0.94 -0.66
C GLU A 69 0.17 -2.12 -0.02
N ALA A 70 0.09 -2.18 1.31
CA ALA A 70 -0.66 -3.21 2.02
C ALA A 70 -2.17 -3.13 1.73
N LYS A 71 -2.73 -1.91 1.66
CA LYS A 71 -4.15 -1.68 1.32
C LYS A 71 -4.44 -2.06 -0.13
N ILE A 72 -3.56 -1.71 -1.06
CA ILE A 72 -3.67 -2.07 -2.49
C ILE A 72 -3.70 -3.60 -2.62
N ALA A 73 -2.74 -4.30 -2.02
CA ALA A 73 -2.68 -5.76 -2.08
C ALA A 73 -3.92 -6.43 -1.46
N ALA A 74 -4.48 -5.86 -0.39
CA ALA A 74 -5.72 -6.36 0.21
C ALA A 74 -6.94 -6.14 -0.70
N LEU A 75 -7.01 -4.99 -1.38
CA LEU A 75 -8.07 -4.68 -2.34
C LEU A 75 -7.98 -5.56 -3.59
N GLU A 76 -6.79 -5.74 -4.16
CA GLU A 76 -6.56 -6.60 -5.32
C GLU A 76 -7.03 -8.05 -5.04
N ARG A 77 -6.73 -8.58 -3.85
CA ARG A 77 -7.23 -9.91 -3.42
C ARG A 77 -8.76 -9.97 -3.40
N LYS A 78 -9.42 -8.93 -2.87
CA LYS A 78 -10.90 -8.86 -2.85
C LYS A 78 -11.50 -8.74 -4.24
N VAL A 79 -10.87 -7.96 -5.13
CA VAL A 79 -11.31 -7.85 -6.53
C VAL A 79 -11.25 -9.22 -7.22
N GLY A 80 -10.18 -9.99 -7.00
CA GLY A 80 -10.08 -11.37 -7.49
C GLY A 80 -11.21 -12.27 -7.00
N GLN A 81 -11.49 -12.26 -5.68
CA GLN A 81 -12.61 -13.02 -5.09
C GLN A 81 -13.96 -12.64 -5.69
N LEU A 82 -14.27 -11.35 -5.75
CA LEU A 82 -15.55 -10.86 -6.30
C LEU A 82 -15.70 -11.21 -7.79
N THR A 83 -14.60 -11.19 -8.55
CA THR A 83 -14.62 -11.58 -9.97
C THR A 83 -15.00 -13.05 -10.11
N MET A 84 -14.44 -13.92 -9.28
CA MET A 84 -14.77 -15.35 -9.28
C MET A 84 -16.23 -15.60 -8.87
N GLU A 85 -16.73 -14.92 -7.83
CA GLU A 85 -18.13 -15.02 -7.40
C GLU A 85 -19.10 -14.57 -8.50
N LEU A 86 -18.81 -13.44 -9.16
CA LEU A 86 -19.62 -12.96 -10.28
C LEU A 86 -19.64 -13.95 -11.45
N ASP A 87 -18.49 -14.55 -11.76
CA ASP A 87 -18.39 -15.56 -12.80
C ASP A 87 -19.23 -16.79 -12.46
N LEU A 88 -19.21 -17.26 -11.21
CA LEU A 88 -20.03 -18.37 -10.77
C LEU A 88 -21.53 -18.05 -10.89
N VAL A 89 -21.97 -16.89 -10.41
CA VAL A 89 -23.37 -16.47 -10.47
C VAL A 89 -23.84 -16.36 -11.93
N LYS A 90 -23.02 -15.78 -12.81
CA LYS A 90 -23.34 -15.66 -14.24
C LYS A 90 -23.38 -17.01 -14.96
N LYS A 91 -22.50 -17.94 -14.58
CA LYS A 91 -22.39 -19.28 -15.20
C LYS A 91 -23.38 -20.29 -14.64
N THR A 92 -24.09 -19.98 -13.55
CA THR A 92 -25.11 -20.90 -13.00
C THR A 92 -26.39 -20.79 -13.85
N PRO A 93 -26.75 -21.81 -14.65
CA PRO A 93 -28.03 -21.79 -15.34
C PRO A 93 -29.14 -21.79 -14.29
N ARG A 94 -30.14 -20.91 -14.44
CA ARG A 94 -31.36 -20.97 -13.62
C ARG A 94 -31.92 -22.38 -13.77
N LEU A 95 -31.83 -23.19 -12.71
CA LEU A 95 -32.57 -24.43 -12.63
C LEU A 95 -34.04 -24.05 -12.76
N ARG A 96 -34.63 -24.30 -13.93
CA ARG A 96 -36.07 -24.27 -14.10
C ARG A 96 -36.57 -25.40 -13.21
N LEU A 97 -37.02 -25.06 -12.00
CA LEU A 97 -37.97 -25.90 -11.29
C LEU A 97 -39.18 -25.98 -12.22
N VAL A 98 -39.26 -27.09 -12.92
CA VAL A 98 -40.43 -27.49 -13.68
C VAL A 98 -41.55 -27.61 -12.66
N SER A 99 -42.35 -26.56 -12.49
CA SER A 99 -43.67 -26.69 -11.90
C SER A 99 -44.59 -27.17 -13.00
N ASP A 100 -44.55 -28.47 -13.29
CA ASP A 100 -45.65 -29.13 -13.98
C ASP A 100 -46.83 -29.11 -13.01
N ASN A 101 -47.53 -27.98 -12.99
CA ASN A 101 -48.84 -27.87 -12.39
C ASN A 101 -49.82 -28.55 -13.34
N GLU A 102 -49.79 -29.89 -13.37
CA GLU A 102 -50.82 -30.66 -14.04
C GLU A 102 -52.16 -30.34 -13.37
N ASN A 103 -53.07 -29.76 -14.15
CA ASN A 103 -54.45 -29.51 -13.73
C ASN A 103 -55.17 -30.85 -13.51
N LEU A 104 -54.99 -31.45 -12.34
CA LEU A 104 -55.74 -32.62 -11.91
C LEU A 104 -57.15 -32.20 -11.49
N SER A 105 -58.03 -31.97 -12.47
CA SER A 105 -59.47 -31.98 -12.24
C SER A 105 -60.18 -32.73 -13.37
N ILE A 106 -60.26 -34.06 -13.23
CA ILE A 106 -61.24 -34.86 -13.96
C ILE A 106 -62.59 -34.62 -13.27
N VAL A 107 -63.41 -33.74 -13.86
CA VAL A 107 -64.83 -33.63 -13.53
C VAL A 107 -65.56 -34.68 -14.35
N THR A 108 -65.96 -35.78 -13.71
CA THR A 108 -66.96 -36.69 -14.28
C THR A 108 -68.32 -36.37 -13.67
N GLY A 109 -69.30 -36.06 -14.51
CA GLY A 109 -70.69 -35.87 -14.13
C GLY A 109 -71.59 -36.51 -15.19
N PRO A 110 -72.73 -37.09 -14.80
CA PRO A 110 -73.57 -37.87 -15.72
C PRO A 110 -74.28 -36.94 -16.71
N LYS A 111 -74.40 -37.40 -17.97
CA LYS A 111 -75.18 -36.71 -19.01
C LYS A 111 -76.70 -36.97 -18.82
N PRO A 112 -77.56 -36.03 -19.26
CA PRO A 112 -79.02 -36.12 -19.12
C PRO A 112 -79.63 -37.27 -19.93
#